data_AF-A0A7R9PFF3-F1
#
_entry.id   AF-A0A7R9PFF3-F1
#
_cell.length_a   1.000
_cell.length_b   1.000
_cell.length_c   1.000
_cell.angle_alpha   90.00
_cell.angle_beta   90.00
_cell.angle_gamma   90.00
#
_symmetry.space_group_name_H-M   'P 1'
#
loop_
_entity.id
_entity.type
_entity.pdbx_description
1 polymer ?
#
loop_
_entity_poly.entity_id
_entity_poly.type
_entity_poly.pdbx_seq_one_letter_code
_entity_poly.pdbx_strand_id
1 'polypeptide(L)'
;RLWAEVESKDKKLLELTKDRDSISLEMEKQVQGLLESLKLKESQLAEAEEKLSSATATLQGQDNRITELEEEVRSLREEVTSLREEGATAEKQHQESQTEKTEEEQKLQDKDTEIERLSLELRRKTHNLQELVNKELWNKNREIEKLQARLTTLGERKELEIFSLQQEVTARDFQLKMLQSKVSELGQHLNLTGTVYLGELAGGEVGSLRDERNYLIRKVEELKEKLRHTPERDNDSVVVATLRNEVAAAREEAERAEMWRREAGEVCAHLTRRLEELARFLASLLTSVPAGGKKRRLIERAVEDSMELSRSVSASFGAAMSAGDATHSVSSCLTSMSEVNVSLLELLAAADEEGDQTQTIARLRAEVEALKQELKQRDGEMNQVTSMTFYNSQMDSTAGSKLPGVSGSFKQTDDATLVK
;
A
#
# COMPACT_ATOMS: atom_id res chain seq x y z
N ARG A 1 -53.23 21.76 139.92
CA ARG A 1 -52.00 22.37 139.37
C ARG A 1 -51.32 21.43 138.38
N LEU A 2 -50.88 20.23 138.79
CA LEU A 2 -50.27 19.24 137.87
C LEU A 2 -51.17 18.88 136.66
N TRP A 3 -52.46 18.69 136.87
CA TRP A 3 -53.41 18.38 135.78
C TRP A 3 -53.53 19.49 134.72
N ALA A 4 -53.54 20.76 135.13
CA ALA A 4 -53.60 21.89 134.20
C ALA A 4 -52.30 22.08 133.41
N GLU A 5 -51.15 21.68 133.99
CA GLU A 5 -49.86 21.69 133.31
C GLU A 5 -49.75 20.56 132.28
N VAL A 6 -50.27 19.37 132.60
CA VAL A 6 -50.40 18.25 131.65
C VAL A 6 -51.32 18.66 130.49
N GLU A 7 -52.48 19.22 130.76
CA GLU A 7 -53.44 19.66 129.73
C GLU A 7 -52.88 20.77 128.83
N SER A 8 -52.09 21.70 129.39
CA SER A 8 -51.38 22.72 128.61
C SER A 8 -50.26 22.14 127.74
N LYS A 9 -49.52 21.15 128.25
CA LYS A 9 -48.48 20.44 127.49
C LYS A 9 -49.10 19.61 126.38
N ASP A 10 -50.22 18.94 126.63
CA ASP A 10 -50.96 18.16 125.65
C ASP A 10 -51.51 19.03 124.52
N LYS A 11 -52.07 20.21 124.83
CA LYS A 11 -52.46 21.19 123.80
C LYS A 11 -51.28 21.64 122.94
N LYS A 12 -50.14 21.94 123.57
CA LYS A 12 -48.93 22.36 122.84
C LYS A 12 -48.34 21.23 122.00
N LEU A 13 -48.39 20.00 122.48
CA LEU A 13 -48.03 18.79 121.73
C LEU A 13 -48.94 18.61 120.51
N LEU A 14 -50.24 18.79 120.68
CA LEU A 14 -51.22 18.69 119.61
C LEU A 14 -50.98 19.76 118.52
N GLU A 15 -50.69 20.99 118.93
CA GLU A 15 -50.37 22.11 118.04
C GLU A 15 -49.06 21.87 117.27
N LEU A 16 -48.00 21.43 117.96
CA LEU A 16 -46.74 21.03 117.32
C LEU A 16 -46.91 19.85 116.36
N THR A 17 -47.77 18.90 116.68
CA THR A 17 -48.08 17.76 115.80
C THR A 17 -48.78 18.24 114.53
N LYS A 18 -49.75 19.15 114.68
CA LYS A 18 -50.45 19.78 113.55
C LYS A 18 -49.52 20.60 112.66
N ASP A 19 -48.61 21.37 113.26
CA ASP A 19 -47.62 22.16 112.53
C ASP A 19 -46.62 21.26 111.78
N ARG A 20 -46.12 20.20 112.44
CA ARG A 20 -45.29 19.19 111.82
C ARG A 20 -45.99 18.56 110.62
N ASP A 21 -47.25 18.17 110.77
CA ASP A 21 -48.02 17.52 109.71
C ASP A 21 -48.28 18.49 108.55
N SER A 22 -48.56 19.77 108.85
CA SER A 22 -48.70 20.82 107.83
C SER A 22 -47.40 21.06 107.06
N ILE A 23 -46.25 21.08 107.75
CA ILE A 23 -44.94 21.24 107.12
C ILE A 23 -44.61 20.00 106.28
N SER A 24 -44.86 18.80 106.80
CA SER A 24 -44.64 17.55 106.06
C SER A 24 -45.46 17.54 104.77
N LEU A 25 -46.74 17.94 104.84
CA LEU A 25 -47.62 18.00 103.68
C LEU A 25 -47.15 19.03 102.65
N GLU A 26 -46.69 20.21 103.08
CA GLU A 26 -46.14 21.23 102.18
C GLU A 26 -44.82 20.77 101.54
N MET A 27 -43.93 20.13 102.31
CA MET A 27 -42.70 19.54 101.77
C MET A 27 -42.99 18.41 100.77
N GLU A 28 -43.95 17.53 101.07
CA GLU A 28 -44.40 16.48 100.15
C GLU A 28 -44.94 17.06 98.85
N LYS A 29 -45.74 18.13 98.93
CA LYS A 29 -46.26 18.85 97.76
C LYS A 29 -45.15 19.48 96.94
N GLN A 30 -44.14 20.09 97.58
CA GLN A 30 -42.97 20.64 96.89
C GLN A 30 -42.14 19.54 96.21
N VAL A 31 -41.92 18.42 96.88
CA VAL A 31 -41.20 17.26 96.32
C VAL A 31 -41.96 16.69 95.12
N GLN A 32 -43.30 16.55 95.19
CA GLN A 32 -44.12 16.13 94.06
C GLN A 32 -44.01 17.11 92.88
N GLY A 33 -44.11 18.41 93.12
CA GLY A 33 -43.96 19.42 92.07
C GLY A 33 -42.58 19.38 91.40
N LEU A 34 -41.51 19.16 92.18
CA LEU A 34 -40.16 19.00 91.64
C LEU A 34 -40.01 17.70 90.83
N LEU A 35 -40.60 16.59 91.28
CA LEU A 35 -40.60 15.32 90.54
C LEU A 35 -41.35 15.44 89.21
N GLU A 36 -42.50 16.11 89.18
CA GLU A 36 -43.25 16.37 87.96
C GLU A 36 -42.46 17.26 86.99
N SER A 37 -41.83 18.32 87.50
CA SER A 37 -40.97 19.19 86.70
C SER A 37 -39.74 18.46 86.16
N LEU A 38 -39.12 17.57 86.95
CA LEU A 38 -37.97 16.79 86.54
C LEU A 38 -38.37 15.79 85.45
N LYS A 39 -39.48 15.08 85.61
CA LYS A 39 -40.03 14.16 84.60
C LYS A 39 -40.35 14.87 83.29
N LEU A 40 -40.90 16.09 83.34
CA LEU A 40 -41.13 16.91 82.15
C LEU A 40 -39.81 17.28 81.46
N LYS A 41 -38.78 17.66 82.23
CA LYS A 41 -37.46 18.00 81.70
C LYS A 41 -36.73 16.79 81.09
N GLU A 42 -36.84 15.62 81.70
CA GLU A 42 -36.33 14.36 81.15
C GLU A 42 -37.01 14.02 79.81
N SER A 43 -38.34 14.18 79.73
CA SER A 43 -39.07 14.00 78.46
C SER A 43 -38.61 14.99 77.38
N GLN A 44 -38.36 16.25 77.74
CA GLN A 44 -37.85 17.25 76.80
C GLN A 44 -36.42 16.96 76.32
N LEU A 45 -35.57 16.45 77.22
CA LEU A 45 -34.21 16.02 76.88
C LEU A 45 -34.23 14.82 75.92
N ALA A 46 -35.05 13.80 76.21
CA ALA A 46 -35.20 12.65 75.33
C ALA A 46 -35.66 13.04 73.91
N GLU A 47 -36.65 13.95 73.81
CA GLU A 47 -37.12 14.46 72.51
C GLU A 47 -36.04 15.27 71.78
N ALA A 48 -35.22 16.04 72.51
CA ALA A 48 -34.11 16.80 71.93
C ALA A 48 -32.98 15.87 71.44
N GLU A 49 -32.67 14.82 72.19
CA GLU A 49 -31.68 13.79 71.81
C GLU A 49 -32.12 13.02 70.56
N GLU A 50 -33.41 12.68 70.45
CA GLU A 50 -33.97 12.03 69.25
C GLU A 50 -33.91 12.95 68.02
N LYS A 51 -34.23 14.24 68.19
CA LYS A 51 -34.08 15.25 67.12
C LYS A 51 -32.63 15.45 66.70
N LEU A 52 -31.69 15.45 67.64
CA LEU A 52 -30.26 15.53 67.34
C LEU A 52 -29.78 14.28 66.58
N SER A 53 -30.17 13.09 67.04
CA SER A 53 -29.83 11.82 66.40
C SER A 53 -30.33 11.78 64.95
N SER A 54 -31.61 12.09 64.73
CA SER A 54 -32.18 12.17 63.37
C SER A 54 -31.50 13.22 62.50
N ALA A 55 -31.20 14.42 63.02
CA ALA A 55 -30.47 15.44 62.28
C ALA A 55 -29.05 14.99 61.90
N THR A 56 -28.32 14.33 62.81
CA THR A 56 -26.98 13.80 62.50
C THR A 56 -27.02 12.72 61.43
N ALA A 57 -28.03 11.84 61.44
CA ALA A 57 -28.21 10.84 60.40
C ALA A 57 -28.49 11.48 59.02
N THR A 58 -29.29 12.55 58.98
CA THR A 58 -29.55 13.28 57.72
C THR A 58 -28.32 14.01 57.19
N LEU A 59 -27.53 14.64 58.06
CA LEU A 59 -26.28 15.30 57.67
C LEU A 59 -25.25 14.30 57.16
N GLN A 60 -25.11 13.15 57.82
CA GLN A 60 -24.22 12.08 57.35
C GLN A 60 -24.65 11.54 55.97
N GLY A 61 -25.96 11.41 55.72
CA GLY A 61 -26.48 11.06 54.41
C GLY A 61 -26.17 12.11 53.34
N GLN A 62 -26.23 13.40 53.69
CA GLN A 62 -25.86 14.49 52.79
C GLN A 62 -24.35 14.54 52.50
N ASP A 63 -23.50 14.33 53.51
CA ASP A 63 -22.05 14.26 53.33
C ASP A 63 -21.65 13.12 52.39
N ASN A 64 -22.23 11.93 52.58
CA ASN A 64 -22.01 10.81 51.66
C ASN A 64 -22.42 11.18 50.23
N ARG A 65 -23.56 11.86 50.06
CA ARG A 65 -24.02 12.29 48.74
C ARG A 65 -23.10 13.34 48.11
N ILE A 66 -22.52 14.24 48.92
CA ILE A 66 -21.52 15.21 48.45
C ILE A 66 -20.28 14.47 47.96
N THR A 67 -19.78 13.49 48.71
CA THR A 67 -18.59 12.72 48.29
C THR A 67 -18.80 11.98 46.98
N GLU A 68 -19.96 11.36 46.77
CA GLU A 68 -20.31 10.72 45.48
C GLU A 68 -20.30 11.71 44.31
N LEU A 69 -20.93 12.88 44.50
CA LEU A 69 -20.98 13.92 43.47
C LEU A 69 -19.59 14.52 43.18
N GLU A 70 -18.73 14.65 44.19
CA GLU A 70 -17.36 15.11 44.00
C GLU A 70 -16.52 14.12 43.19
N GLU A 71 -16.72 12.81 43.38
CA GLU A 71 -16.07 11.77 42.57
C GLU A 71 -16.59 11.77 41.12
N GLU A 72 -17.90 11.91 40.92
CA GLU A 72 -18.49 12.01 39.58
C GLU A 72 -17.97 13.24 38.83
N VAL A 73 -17.92 14.40 39.49
CA VAL A 73 -17.35 15.63 38.90
C VAL A 73 -15.86 15.46 38.57
N ARG A 74 -15.10 14.73 39.39
CA ARG A 74 -13.69 14.45 39.11
C ARG A 74 -13.52 13.57 37.88
N SER A 75 -14.30 12.49 37.80
CA SER A 75 -14.33 11.58 36.64
C SER A 75 -14.69 12.32 35.35
N LEU A 76 -15.75 13.13 35.37
CA LEU A 76 -16.18 13.91 34.21
C LEU A 76 -15.13 14.95 33.78
N ARG A 77 -14.39 15.54 34.72
CA ARG A 77 -13.28 16.46 34.38
C ARG A 77 -12.15 15.73 33.68
N GLU A 78 -11.79 14.54 34.15
CA GLU A 78 -10.77 13.69 33.52
C GLU A 78 -11.18 13.28 32.10
N GLU A 79 -12.44 12.88 31.91
CA GLU A 79 -12.99 12.55 30.59
C GLU A 79 -12.95 13.77 29.64
N VAL A 80 -13.38 14.95 30.10
CA VAL A 80 -13.32 16.18 29.29
C VAL A 80 -11.87 16.54 28.92
N THR A 81 -10.90 16.32 29.82
CA THR A 81 -9.49 16.54 29.49
C THR A 81 -8.98 15.56 28.44
N SER A 82 -9.32 14.27 28.55
CA SER A 82 -8.95 13.25 27.55
C SER A 82 -9.54 13.57 26.17
N LEU A 83 -10.83 13.89 26.11
CA LEU A 83 -11.51 14.26 24.86
C LEU A 83 -10.91 15.52 24.23
N ARG A 84 -10.44 16.47 25.04
CA ARG A 84 -9.77 17.68 24.53
C ARG A 84 -8.39 17.38 23.94
N GLU A 85 -7.64 16.47 24.54
CA GLU A 85 -6.34 16.03 24.02
C GLU A 85 -6.49 15.19 22.74
N GLU A 86 -7.48 14.29 22.71
CA GLU A 86 -7.88 13.55 21.50
C GLU A 86 -8.33 14.49 20.37
N GLY A 87 -9.13 15.52 20.69
CA GLY A 87 -9.53 16.53 19.72
C GLY A 87 -8.35 17.32 19.15
N ALA A 88 -7.42 17.76 20.01
CA ALA A 88 -6.23 18.51 19.59
C ALA A 88 -5.27 17.67 18.72
N THR A 89 -5.12 16.37 19.04
CA THR A 89 -4.30 15.46 18.23
C THR A 89 -4.96 15.15 16.89
N ALA A 90 -6.28 14.96 16.85
CA ALA A 90 -7.04 14.77 15.61
C ALA A 90 -6.99 16.01 14.71
N GLU A 91 -7.12 17.22 15.26
CA GLU A 91 -6.98 18.47 14.51
C GLU A 91 -5.58 18.62 13.90
N LYS A 92 -4.54 18.30 14.67
CA LYS A 92 -3.16 18.38 14.19
C LYS A 92 -2.89 17.37 13.06
N GLN A 93 -3.36 16.13 13.20
CA GLN A 93 -3.27 15.11 12.16
C GLN A 93 -4.06 15.51 10.91
N HIS A 94 -5.24 16.12 11.07
CA HIS A 94 -6.02 16.61 9.95
C HIS A 94 -5.32 17.74 9.21
N GLN A 95 -4.67 18.66 9.93
CA GLN A 95 -3.93 19.76 9.33
C GLN A 95 -2.67 19.28 8.60
N GLU A 96 -1.92 18.34 9.17
CA GLU A 96 -0.78 17.70 8.50
C GLU A 96 -1.22 16.96 7.22
N SER A 97 -2.31 16.18 7.29
CA SER A 97 -2.88 15.50 6.12
C SER A 97 -3.37 16.47 5.04
N GLN A 98 -3.96 17.60 5.42
CA GLN A 98 -4.35 18.63 4.44
C GLN A 98 -3.13 19.25 3.75
N THR A 99 -2.05 19.54 4.49
CA THR A 99 -0.83 20.09 3.90
C THR A 99 -0.18 19.12 2.91
N GLU A 100 -0.04 17.85 3.28
CA GLU A 100 0.50 16.81 2.38
C GLU A 100 -0.36 16.68 1.13
N LYS A 101 -1.69 16.66 1.27
CA LYS A 101 -2.61 16.61 0.14
C LYS A 101 -2.44 17.80 -0.81
N THR A 102 -2.29 19.02 -0.29
CA THR A 102 -2.07 20.20 -1.14
C THR A 102 -0.73 20.15 -1.88
N GLU A 103 0.33 19.62 -1.26
CA GLU A 103 1.62 19.45 -1.92
C GLU A 103 1.57 18.38 -3.02
N GLU A 104 0.85 17.28 -2.80
CA GLU A 104 0.63 16.24 -3.81
C GLU A 104 -0.20 16.75 -4.99
N GLU A 105 -1.27 17.52 -4.71
CA GLU A 105 -2.10 18.17 -5.74
C GLU A 105 -1.26 19.14 -6.59
N GLN A 106 -0.36 19.91 -5.98
CA GLN A 106 0.53 20.82 -6.71
C GLN A 106 1.55 20.05 -7.57
N LYS A 107 2.15 18.98 -7.05
CA LYS A 107 3.05 18.11 -7.83
C LYS A 107 2.35 17.42 -9.00
N LEU A 108 1.08 17.05 -8.83
CA LEU A 108 0.24 16.52 -9.92
C LEU A 108 0.02 17.57 -11.00
N GLN A 109 -0.35 18.79 -10.60
CA GLN A 109 -0.55 19.90 -11.52
C GLN A 109 0.72 20.23 -12.31
N ASP A 110 1.88 20.27 -11.65
CA ASP A 110 3.17 20.51 -12.32
C ASP A 110 3.47 19.41 -13.36
N LYS A 111 3.23 18.14 -13.02
CA LYS A 111 3.40 17.02 -13.96
C LYS A 111 2.44 17.10 -15.14
N ASP A 112 1.19 17.50 -14.91
CA ASP A 112 0.22 17.67 -15.99
C ASP A 112 0.67 18.77 -16.97
N THR A 113 1.19 19.89 -16.47
CA THR A 113 1.73 20.95 -17.34
C THR A 113 2.94 20.48 -18.15
N GLU A 114 3.80 19.65 -17.57
CA GLU A 114 4.96 19.08 -18.28
C GLU A 114 4.53 18.05 -19.33
N ILE A 115 3.50 17.24 -19.05
CA ILE A 115 2.89 16.33 -20.02
C ILE A 115 2.31 17.11 -21.20
N GLU A 116 1.61 18.22 -20.95
CA GLU A 116 1.09 19.08 -22.02
C GLU A 116 2.22 19.67 -22.87
N ARG A 117 3.29 20.16 -22.22
CA ARG A 117 4.47 20.71 -22.90
C ARG A 117 5.12 19.66 -23.81
N LEU A 118 5.39 18.48 -23.29
CA LEU A 118 6.00 17.37 -24.04
C LEU A 118 5.08 16.88 -25.17
N SER A 119 3.78 16.80 -24.93
CA SER A 119 2.79 16.45 -25.95
C SER A 119 2.79 17.46 -27.11
N LEU A 120 2.92 18.74 -26.80
CA LEU A 120 2.99 19.80 -27.80
C LEU A 120 4.30 19.76 -28.59
N GLU A 121 5.43 19.51 -27.92
CA GLU A 121 6.73 19.33 -28.58
C GLU A 121 6.73 18.11 -29.51
N LEU A 122 6.12 17.01 -29.08
CA LEU A 122 5.99 15.80 -29.87
C LEU A 122 5.15 16.05 -31.12
N ARG A 123 3.99 16.72 -31.00
CA ARG A 123 3.17 17.12 -32.15
C ARG A 123 3.95 18.00 -33.13
N ARG A 124 4.74 18.95 -32.65
CA ARG A 124 5.59 19.80 -33.51
C ARG A 124 6.65 18.97 -34.25
N LYS A 125 7.34 18.07 -33.56
CA LYS A 125 8.36 17.20 -34.18
C LYS A 125 7.73 16.27 -35.22
N THR A 126 6.57 15.68 -34.93
CA THR A 126 5.81 14.88 -35.89
C THR A 126 5.43 15.68 -37.13
N HIS A 127 4.93 16.91 -36.95
CA HIS A 127 4.59 17.79 -38.07
C HIS A 127 5.82 18.14 -38.93
N ASN A 128 6.93 18.55 -38.30
CA ASN A 128 8.17 18.88 -39.00
C ASN A 128 8.73 17.67 -39.78
N LEU A 129 8.69 16.47 -39.19
CA LEU A 129 9.10 15.24 -39.86
C LEU A 129 8.20 14.94 -41.05
N GLN A 130 6.89 15.09 -40.89
CA GLN A 130 5.93 14.89 -41.98
C GLN A 130 6.18 15.88 -43.13
N GLU A 131 6.45 17.15 -42.83
CA GLU A 131 6.83 18.14 -43.84
C GLU A 131 8.12 17.78 -44.57
N LEU A 132 9.14 17.33 -43.83
CA LEU A 132 10.42 16.91 -44.40
C LEU A 132 10.24 15.72 -45.34
N VAL A 133 9.54 14.67 -44.88
CA VAL A 133 9.23 13.48 -45.68
C VAL A 133 8.44 13.85 -46.93
N ASN A 134 7.42 14.70 -46.81
CA ASN A 134 6.64 15.15 -47.96
C ASN A 134 7.51 15.92 -48.98
N LYS A 135 8.42 16.78 -48.50
CA LYS A 135 9.34 17.52 -49.36
C LYS A 135 10.31 16.60 -50.09
N GLU A 136 10.86 15.61 -49.40
CA GLU A 136 11.75 14.60 -50.01
C GLU A 136 11.01 13.73 -51.03
N LEU A 137 9.81 13.26 -50.71
CA LEU A 137 8.98 12.50 -51.63
C LEU A 137 8.65 13.31 -52.88
N TRP A 138 8.29 14.58 -52.72
CA TRP A 138 8.01 15.46 -53.86
C TRP A 138 9.25 15.68 -54.75
N ASN A 139 10.42 15.90 -54.14
CA ASN A 139 11.69 16.03 -54.87
C ASN A 139 12.07 14.75 -55.61
N LYS A 140 11.93 13.58 -54.96
CA LYS A 140 12.22 12.28 -55.58
C LYS A 140 11.26 11.97 -56.72
N ASN A 141 9.96 12.23 -56.55
CA ASN A 141 8.97 12.07 -57.62
C ASN A 141 9.30 12.97 -58.82
N ARG A 142 9.68 14.22 -58.57
CA ARG A 142 10.11 15.13 -59.63
C ARG A 142 11.37 14.67 -60.34
N GLU A 143 12.31 14.02 -59.64
CA GLU A 143 13.49 13.45 -60.26
C GLU A 143 13.15 12.19 -61.09
N ILE A 144 12.24 11.34 -60.59
CA ILE A 144 11.71 10.20 -61.34
C ILE A 144 11.07 10.69 -62.65
N GLU A 145 10.24 11.74 -62.60
CA GLU A 145 9.64 12.33 -63.81
C GLU A 145 10.70 12.83 -64.81
N LYS A 146 11.76 13.49 -64.34
CA LYS A 146 12.88 13.91 -65.21
C LYS A 146 13.60 12.71 -65.83
N LEU A 147 13.85 11.66 -65.07
CA LEU A 147 14.52 10.45 -65.56
C LEU A 147 13.66 9.71 -66.57
N GLN A 148 12.34 9.61 -66.32
CA GLN A 148 11.37 9.07 -67.27
C GLN A 148 11.37 9.86 -68.58
N ALA A 149 11.30 11.19 -68.51
CA ALA A 149 11.38 12.04 -69.70
C ALA A 149 12.68 11.83 -70.49
N ARG A 150 13.83 11.74 -69.81
CA ARG A 150 15.11 11.43 -70.44
C ARG A 150 15.10 10.05 -71.11
N LEU A 151 14.57 9.04 -70.42
CA LEU A 151 14.47 7.69 -70.96
C LEU A 151 13.62 7.65 -72.23
N THR A 152 12.47 8.35 -72.23
CA THR A 152 11.62 8.49 -73.42
C THR A 152 12.38 9.14 -74.58
N THR A 153 13.06 10.27 -74.36
CA THR A 153 13.83 10.94 -75.42
C THR A 153 14.99 10.08 -75.96
N LEU A 154 15.61 9.27 -75.11
CA LEU A 154 16.65 8.32 -75.51
C LEU A 154 16.06 7.16 -76.33
N GLY A 155 14.88 6.67 -75.95
CA GLY A 155 14.12 5.68 -76.71
C GLY A 155 13.81 6.17 -78.11
N GLU A 156 13.22 7.36 -78.24
CA GLU A 156 12.90 7.99 -79.53
C GLU A 156 14.15 8.17 -80.41
N ARG A 157 15.27 8.62 -79.84
CA ARG A 157 16.54 8.74 -80.59
C ARG A 157 17.05 7.40 -81.10
N LYS A 158 17.00 6.36 -80.26
CA LYS A 158 17.43 5.01 -80.65
C LYS A 158 16.53 4.43 -81.73
N GLU A 159 15.22 4.68 -81.66
CA GLU A 159 14.27 4.25 -82.69
C GLU A 159 14.58 4.92 -84.04
N LEU A 160 14.87 6.23 -84.05
CA LEU A 160 15.30 6.93 -85.26
C LEU A 160 16.62 6.40 -85.82
N GLU A 161 17.59 6.11 -84.95
CA GLU A 161 18.89 5.53 -85.34
C GLU A 161 18.71 4.12 -85.93
N ILE A 162 17.91 3.27 -85.28
CA ILE A 162 17.56 1.93 -85.80
C ILE A 162 16.89 2.05 -87.17
N PHE A 163 15.94 2.97 -87.34
CA PHE A 163 15.28 3.20 -88.62
C PHE A 163 16.27 3.63 -89.72
N SER A 164 17.18 4.56 -89.40
CA SER A 164 18.23 5.00 -90.33
C SER A 164 19.17 3.86 -90.72
N LEU A 165 19.66 3.09 -89.74
CA LEU A 165 20.55 1.95 -89.97
C LEU A 165 19.85 0.85 -90.79
N GLN A 166 18.56 0.58 -90.53
CA GLN A 166 17.77 -0.34 -91.36
C GLN A 166 17.66 0.15 -92.81
N GLN A 167 17.45 1.45 -93.04
CA GLN A 167 17.42 2.03 -94.38
C GLN A 167 18.79 1.89 -95.09
N GLU A 168 19.89 2.13 -94.39
CA GLU A 168 21.24 1.95 -94.94
C GLU A 168 21.53 0.48 -95.28
N VAL A 169 21.18 -0.45 -94.38
CA VAL A 169 21.36 -1.90 -94.62
C VAL A 169 20.57 -2.34 -95.84
N THR A 170 19.30 -1.95 -95.97
CA THR A 170 18.48 -2.31 -97.15
C THR A 170 19.04 -1.72 -98.44
N ALA A 171 19.59 -0.50 -98.42
CA ALA A 171 20.26 0.09 -99.57
C ALA A 171 21.55 -0.66 -99.94
N ARG A 172 22.37 -1.04 -98.95
CA ARG A 172 23.60 -1.83 -99.16
C ARG A 172 23.27 -3.23 -99.67
N ASP A 173 22.22 -3.87 -99.17
CA ASP A 173 21.75 -5.17 -99.66
C ASP A 173 21.34 -5.11 -101.13
N PHE A 174 20.68 -4.03 -101.56
CA PHE A 174 20.36 -3.82 -102.96
C PHE A 174 21.63 -3.67 -103.82
N GLN A 175 22.61 -2.90 -103.36
CA GLN A 175 23.90 -2.75 -104.05
C GLN A 175 24.64 -4.10 -104.14
N LEU A 176 24.66 -4.88 -103.05
CA LEU A 176 25.26 -6.22 -103.02
C LEU A 176 24.57 -7.15 -104.02
N LYS A 177 23.24 -7.17 -104.08
CA LYS A 177 22.50 -7.96 -105.07
C LYS A 177 22.82 -7.54 -106.51
N MET A 178 22.97 -6.24 -106.77
CA MET A 178 23.35 -5.74 -108.09
C MET A 178 24.78 -6.15 -108.47
N LEU A 179 25.73 -6.04 -107.54
CA LEU A 179 27.10 -6.50 -107.72
C LEU A 179 27.16 -8.02 -107.92
N GLN A 180 26.36 -8.78 -107.16
CA GLN A 180 26.26 -10.22 -107.32
C GLN A 180 25.67 -10.62 -108.68
N SER A 181 24.70 -9.87 -109.21
CA SER A 181 24.21 -10.03 -110.59
C SER A 181 25.32 -9.77 -111.60
N LYS A 182 26.04 -8.65 -111.46
CA LYS A 182 27.16 -8.29 -112.35
C LYS A 182 28.31 -9.29 -112.28
N VAL A 183 28.66 -9.80 -111.10
CA VAL A 183 29.69 -10.84 -110.92
C VAL A 183 29.22 -12.16 -111.53
N SER A 184 27.92 -12.50 -111.39
CA SER A 184 27.34 -13.65 -112.07
C SER A 184 27.35 -13.48 -113.60
N GLU A 185 27.08 -12.28 -114.11
CA GLU A 185 27.12 -11.93 -115.54
C GLU A 185 28.56 -11.95 -116.10
N LEU A 186 29.54 -11.46 -115.33
CA LEU A 186 30.97 -11.52 -115.65
C LEU A 186 31.57 -12.92 -115.41
N GLY A 187 30.84 -13.79 -114.71
CA GLY A 187 31.21 -15.15 -114.33
C GLY A 187 31.07 -16.19 -115.44
N GLN A 188 31.28 -15.82 -116.71
CA GLN A 188 31.88 -16.73 -117.69
C GLN A 188 33.37 -16.39 -117.80
N HIS A 189 34.18 -17.25 -117.17
CA HIS A 189 35.64 -17.28 -117.12
C HIS A 189 36.34 -16.12 -116.37
N LEU A 190 36.84 -16.42 -115.16
CA LEU A 190 38.28 -16.41 -114.88
C LEU A 190 38.57 -16.92 -113.46
N ASN A 191 39.20 -18.10 -113.41
CA ASN A 191 40.11 -18.44 -112.31
C ASN A 191 41.18 -17.37 -112.25
N LEU A 192 41.21 -16.57 -111.19
CA LEU A 192 42.36 -15.72 -110.88
C LEU A 192 42.98 -16.21 -109.57
N THR A 193 43.96 -17.09 -109.78
CA THR A 193 45.11 -17.37 -108.92
C THR A 193 45.67 -16.05 -108.37
N GLY A 194 45.44 -15.78 -107.09
CA GLY A 194 46.00 -14.63 -106.37
C GLY A 194 47.26 -15.02 -105.62
N THR A 195 48.40 -15.01 -106.31
CA THR A 195 49.73 -14.95 -105.69
C THR A 195 50.39 -13.62 -106.03
N VAL A 196 51.08 -13.05 -105.04
CA VAL A 196 51.94 -11.84 -105.08
C VAL A 196 51.10 -10.54 -105.06
N TYR A 197 51.13 -9.69 -104.03
CA TYR A 197 52.29 -8.99 -103.47
C TYR A 197 52.22 -8.86 -101.94
N LEU A 198 53.26 -9.37 -101.28
CA LEU A 198 53.62 -9.07 -99.90
C LEU A 198 54.92 -8.26 -100.02
N GLY A 199 54.83 -6.95 -99.84
CA GLY A 199 55.97 -6.06 -99.97
C GLY A 199 55.55 -4.60 -100.06
N GLU A 200 56.07 -3.80 -99.11
CA GLU A 200 56.22 -2.34 -99.18
C GLU A 200 55.00 -1.47 -98.86
N LEU A 201 54.64 -1.36 -97.57
CA LEU A 201 54.03 -0.13 -97.02
C LEU A 201 54.55 0.21 -95.60
N ALA A 202 55.86 0.08 -95.37
CA ALA A 202 56.54 0.70 -94.22
C ALA A 202 56.70 2.21 -94.45
N GLY A 203 55.60 2.95 -94.40
CA GLY A 203 55.58 4.41 -94.58
C GLY A 203 54.24 5.09 -94.33
N GLY A 204 53.12 4.37 -94.41
CA GLY A 204 51.77 4.89 -94.11
C GLY A 204 51.28 4.62 -92.68
N GLU A 205 51.83 3.60 -92.01
CA GLU A 205 51.34 3.14 -90.69
C GLU A 205 51.62 4.14 -89.56
N VAL A 206 52.65 4.97 -89.67
CA VAL A 206 53.02 5.94 -88.61
C VAL A 206 52.00 7.08 -88.49
N GLY A 207 51.33 7.45 -89.58
CA GLY A 207 50.22 8.43 -89.56
C GLY A 207 48.98 7.85 -88.90
N SER A 208 48.56 6.65 -89.35
CA SER A 208 47.41 5.92 -88.79
C SER A 208 47.58 5.61 -87.31
N LEU A 209 48.76 5.15 -86.89
CA LEU A 209 49.06 4.88 -85.47
C LEU A 209 49.12 6.16 -84.63
N ARG A 210 49.55 7.29 -85.22
CA ARG A 210 49.58 8.59 -84.53
C ARG A 210 48.16 9.14 -84.36
N ASP A 211 47.31 8.99 -85.37
CA ASP A 211 45.91 9.39 -85.31
C ASP A 211 45.10 8.49 -84.36
N GLU A 212 45.39 7.19 -84.35
CA GLU A 212 44.81 6.24 -83.40
C GLU A 212 45.28 6.51 -81.97
N ARG A 213 46.57 6.82 -81.76
CA ARG A 213 47.08 7.29 -80.47
C ARG A 213 46.35 8.56 -80.02
N ASN A 214 46.16 9.54 -80.89
CA ASN A 214 45.48 10.79 -80.56
C ASN A 214 43.98 10.57 -80.27
N TYR A 215 43.33 9.66 -80.99
CA TYR A 215 41.95 9.23 -80.75
C TYR A 215 41.81 8.53 -79.40
N LEU A 216 42.70 7.59 -79.08
CA LEU A 216 42.73 6.90 -77.80
C LEU A 216 43.05 7.84 -76.64
N ILE A 217 43.94 8.81 -76.82
CA ILE A 217 44.19 9.86 -75.81
C ILE A 217 42.91 10.65 -75.54
N ARG A 218 42.22 11.13 -76.59
CA ARG A 218 40.92 11.80 -76.44
C ARG A 218 39.88 10.90 -75.78
N LYS A 219 39.84 9.61 -76.13
CA LYS A 219 38.88 8.67 -75.55
C LYS A 219 39.15 8.39 -74.09
N VAL A 220 40.42 8.28 -73.70
CA VAL A 220 40.84 8.14 -72.30
C VAL A 220 40.52 9.40 -71.52
N GLU A 221 40.73 10.59 -72.07
CA GLU A 221 40.34 11.86 -71.44
C GLU A 221 38.82 11.97 -71.31
N GLU A 222 38.05 11.59 -72.34
CA GLU A 222 36.59 11.58 -72.31
C GLU A 222 36.04 10.58 -71.26
N LEU A 223 36.65 9.39 -71.14
CA LEU A 223 36.29 8.41 -70.13
C LEU A 223 36.70 8.87 -68.72
N LYS A 224 37.87 9.52 -68.57
CA LYS A 224 38.28 10.12 -67.30
C LYS A 224 37.33 11.22 -66.87
N GLU A 225 36.89 12.09 -67.78
CA GLU A 225 35.94 13.15 -67.45
C GLU A 225 34.55 12.59 -67.15
N LYS A 226 34.09 11.56 -67.89
CA LYS A 226 32.84 10.84 -67.57
C LYS A 226 32.89 10.17 -66.20
N LEU A 227 34.01 9.56 -65.82
CA LEU A 227 34.22 8.98 -64.49
C LEU A 227 34.37 10.06 -63.39
N ARG A 228 34.80 11.26 -63.76
CA ARG A 228 34.86 12.42 -62.85
C ARG A 228 33.49 13.06 -62.65
N HIS A 229 32.56 12.81 -63.57
CA HIS A 229 31.16 13.27 -63.53
C HIS A 229 30.15 12.14 -63.25
N THR A 230 30.58 10.96 -62.82
CA THR A 230 29.66 9.93 -62.34
C THR A 230 29.16 10.29 -60.93
N PRO A 231 27.85 10.52 -60.76
CA PRO A 231 27.26 10.95 -59.49
C PRO A 231 27.37 9.90 -58.38
N GLU A 232 27.65 8.64 -58.71
CA GLU A 232 27.83 7.56 -57.73
C GLU A 232 28.99 7.86 -56.76
N ARG A 233 30.10 8.44 -57.22
CA ARG A 233 31.25 8.71 -56.34
C ARG A 233 30.99 9.83 -55.32
N ASP A 234 30.22 10.85 -55.72
CA ASP A 234 29.82 11.93 -54.82
C ASP A 234 28.69 11.47 -53.88
N ASN A 235 27.75 10.65 -54.37
CA ASN A 235 26.72 10.02 -53.55
C ASN A 235 27.32 9.04 -52.54
N ASP A 236 28.32 8.25 -52.91
CA ASP A 236 29.05 7.36 -51.99
C ASP A 236 29.71 8.16 -50.88
N SER A 237 30.27 9.35 -51.18
CA SER A 237 30.84 10.23 -50.15
C SER A 237 29.78 10.77 -49.20
N VAL A 238 28.58 11.12 -49.70
CA VAL A 238 27.47 11.59 -48.87
C VAL A 238 26.89 10.45 -48.04
N VAL A 239 26.65 9.29 -48.65
CA VAL A 239 26.14 8.08 -47.97
C VAL A 239 27.12 7.58 -46.92
N VAL A 240 28.42 7.58 -47.20
CA VAL A 240 29.44 7.23 -46.21
C VAL A 240 29.49 8.26 -45.07
N ALA A 241 29.29 9.55 -45.35
CA ALA A 241 29.19 10.57 -44.31
C ALA A 241 27.92 10.41 -43.46
N THR A 242 26.76 10.14 -44.06
CA THR A 242 25.52 9.90 -43.32
C THR A 242 25.60 8.64 -42.48
N LEU A 243 26.12 7.53 -43.02
CA LEU A 243 26.32 6.29 -42.27
C LEU A 243 27.30 6.47 -41.10
N ARG A 244 28.36 7.28 -41.26
CA ARG A 244 29.26 7.61 -40.14
C ARG A 244 28.56 8.41 -39.05
N ASN A 245 27.71 9.36 -39.43
CA ASN A 245 26.92 10.14 -38.48
C ASN A 245 25.87 9.28 -37.78
N GLU A 246 25.22 8.36 -38.50
CA GLU A 246 24.26 7.39 -37.94
C GLU A 246 24.95 6.43 -36.97
N VAL A 247 26.15 5.93 -37.31
CA VAL A 247 26.95 5.09 -36.41
C VAL A 247 27.37 5.87 -35.16
N ALA A 248 27.74 7.15 -35.29
CA ALA A 248 28.07 7.99 -34.14
C ALA A 248 26.84 8.23 -33.25
N ALA A 249 25.70 8.59 -33.84
CA ALA A 249 24.45 8.79 -33.12
C ALA A 249 23.97 7.50 -32.43
N ALA A 250 24.10 6.35 -33.09
CA ALA A 250 23.76 5.05 -32.52
C ALA A 250 24.67 4.68 -31.33
N ARG A 251 25.95 5.07 -31.37
CA ARG A 251 26.86 4.89 -30.22
C ARG A 251 26.48 5.77 -29.04
N GLU A 252 26.18 7.05 -29.28
CA GLU A 252 25.72 7.95 -28.22
C GLU A 252 24.39 7.49 -27.60
N GLU A 253 23.48 6.96 -28.41
CA GLU A 253 22.23 6.36 -27.92
C GLU A 253 22.49 5.11 -27.08
N ALA A 254 23.43 4.26 -27.50
CA ALA A 254 23.83 3.08 -26.73
C ALA A 254 24.45 3.45 -25.38
N GLU A 255 25.33 4.46 -25.35
CA GLU A 255 25.93 4.97 -24.10
C GLU A 255 24.88 5.57 -23.16
N ARG A 256 23.93 6.34 -23.69
CA ARG A 256 22.78 6.85 -22.91
C ARG A 256 21.93 5.72 -22.37
N ALA A 257 21.64 4.70 -23.18
CA ALA A 257 20.90 3.52 -22.73
C ALA A 257 21.65 2.71 -21.66
N GLU A 258 22.99 2.66 -21.70
CA GLU A 258 23.80 2.07 -20.64
C GLU A 258 23.77 2.89 -19.35
N MET A 259 23.78 4.22 -19.45
CA MET A 259 23.62 5.09 -18.27
C MET A 259 22.28 4.86 -17.59
N TRP A 260 21.17 4.88 -18.35
CA TRP A 260 19.84 4.60 -17.83
C TRP A 260 19.73 3.20 -17.22
N ARG A 261 20.37 2.19 -17.82
CA ARG A 261 20.43 0.83 -17.26
C ARG A 261 21.16 0.79 -15.92
N ARG A 262 22.28 1.53 -15.77
CA ARG A 262 23.00 1.63 -14.48
C ARG A 262 22.17 2.31 -13.41
N GLU A 263 21.57 3.46 -13.72
CA GLU A 263 20.71 4.21 -12.79
C GLU A 263 19.50 3.39 -12.37
N ALA A 264 18.84 2.69 -13.30
CA ALA A 264 17.76 1.76 -12.99
C ALA A 264 18.23 0.64 -12.06
N GLY A 265 19.45 0.12 -12.26
CA GLY A 265 20.04 -0.88 -11.38
C GLY A 265 20.34 -0.37 -9.97
N GLU A 266 20.77 0.87 -9.83
CA GLU A 266 20.97 1.50 -8.51
C GLU A 266 19.65 1.66 -7.76
N VAL A 267 18.58 2.07 -8.46
CA VAL A 267 17.23 2.17 -7.89
C VAL A 267 16.73 0.78 -7.46
N CYS A 268 16.86 -0.24 -8.31
CA CYS A 268 16.50 -1.61 -7.97
C CYS A 268 17.28 -2.11 -6.76
N ALA A 269 18.59 -1.89 -6.69
CA ALA A 269 19.39 -2.28 -5.53
C ALA A 269 18.96 -1.57 -4.24
N HIS A 270 18.56 -0.30 -4.32
CA HIS A 270 18.02 0.44 -3.18
C HIS A 270 16.68 -0.14 -2.70
N LEU A 271 15.76 -0.42 -3.63
CA LEU A 271 14.47 -1.04 -3.34
C LEU A 271 14.63 -2.43 -2.74
N THR A 272 15.53 -3.26 -3.27
CA THR A 272 15.87 -4.57 -2.71
C THR A 272 16.37 -4.44 -1.28
N ARG A 273 17.31 -3.52 -1.00
CA ARG A 273 17.81 -3.30 0.37
C ARG A 273 16.67 -2.94 1.32
N ARG A 274 15.75 -2.06 0.88
CA ARG A 274 14.61 -1.66 1.69
C ARG A 274 13.62 -2.79 1.93
N LEU A 275 13.35 -3.62 0.92
CA LEU A 275 12.53 -4.82 1.04
C LEU A 275 13.15 -5.82 2.03
N GLU A 276 14.47 -6.02 1.98
CA GLU A 276 15.15 -6.87 2.96
C GLU A 276 15.08 -6.30 4.38
N GLU A 277 15.21 -4.99 4.57
CA GLU A 277 15.02 -4.34 5.88
C GLU A 277 13.60 -4.55 6.40
N LEU A 278 12.58 -4.39 5.56
CA LEU A 278 11.19 -4.66 5.91
C LEU A 278 10.97 -6.13 6.27
N ALA A 279 11.54 -7.06 5.52
CA ALA A 279 11.47 -8.49 5.83
C ALA A 279 12.12 -8.81 7.18
N ARG A 280 13.29 -8.22 7.48
CA ARG A 280 13.96 -8.35 8.79
C ARG A 280 13.12 -7.72 9.91
N PHE A 281 12.50 -6.58 9.66
CA PHE A 281 11.60 -5.92 10.62
C PHE A 281 10.38 -6.79 10.92
N LEU A 282 9.73 -7.34 9.89
CA LEU A 282 8.61 -8.28 10.04
C LEU A 282 9.04 -9.53 10.81
N ALA A 283 10.22 -10.09 10.51
CA ALA A 283 10.77 -11.21 11.28
C ALA A 283 10.99 -10.86 12.76
N SER A 284 11.50 -9.66 13.05
CA SER A 284 11.66 -9.15 14.42
C SER A 284 10.31 -9.02 15.14
N LEU A 285 9.27 -8.54 14.44
CA LEU A 285 7.92 -8.46 15.01
C LEU A 285 7.37 -9.85 15.34
N LEU A 286 7.57 -10.83 14.45
CA LEU A 286 7.14 -12.21 14.68
C LEU A 286 7.84 -12.88 15.87
N THR A 287 9.08 -12.50 16.18
CA THR A 287 9.78 -12.99 17.38
C THR A 287 9.25 -12.41 18.69
N SER A 288 8.54 -11.28 18.65
CA SER A 288 7.99 -10.60 19.84
C SER A 288 6.58 -11.07 20.24
N VAL A 289 5.91 -11.86 19.38
CA VAL A 289 4.56 -12.39 19.63
C VAL A 289 4.65 -13.75 20.33
N PRO A 290 4.16 -13.90 21.58
CA PRO A 290 4.22 -15.18 22.28
C PRO A 290 3.34 -16.23 21.60
N ALA A 291 3.86 -17.46 21.58
CA ALA A 291 3.38 -18.67 20.91
C ALA A 291 1.87 -18.74 20.59
N GLY A 292 1.53 -18.75 19.30
CA GLY A 292 0.17 -19.07 18.84
C GLY A 292 0.09 -19.46 17.35
N GLY A 293 -0.10 -20.76 17.09
CA GLY A 293 -0.81 -21.27 15.91
C GLY A 293 -0.06 -21.42 14.57
N LYS A 294 -0.58 -22.32 13.72
CA LYS A 294 -0.18 -22.57 12.32
C LYS A 294 0.08 -21.28 11.52
N LYS A 295 -0.62 -20.19 11.87
CA LYS A 295 -0.50 -18.84 11.31
C LYS A 295 0.94 -18.28 11.40
N ARG A 296 1.66 -18.48 12.51
CA ARG A 296 3.07 -18.04 12.65
C ARG A 296 3.99 -18.75 11.66
N ARG A 297 3.88 -20.08 11.54
CA ARG A 297 4.72 -20.87 10.62
C ARG A 297 4.44 -20.57 9.14
N LEU A 298 3.21 -20.19 8.83
CA LEU A 298 2.80 -19.79 7.48
C LEU A 298 3.30 -18.40 7.13
N ILE A 299 3.28 -17.45 8.07
CA ILE A 299 3.87 -16.12 7.86
C ILE A 299 5.40 -16.24 7.74
N GLU A 300 6.05 -17.04 8.60
CA GLU A 300 7.49 -17.31 8.49
C GLU A 300 7.83 -17.89 7.11
N ARG A 301 7.04 -18.85 6.61
CA ARG A 301 7.22 -19.42 5.26
C ARG A 301 6.97 -18.39 4.15
N ALA A 302 5.93 -17.57 4.24
CA ALA A 302 5.65 -16.52 3.24
C ALA A 302 6.73 -15.42 3.22
N VAL A 303 7.31 -15.08 4.39
CA VAL A 303 8.44 -14.16 4.49
C VAL A 303 9.70 -14.78 3.89
N GLU A 304 9.93 -16.07 4.10
CA GLU A 304 11.07 -16.81 3.53
C GLU A 304 10.94 -16.94 2.01
N ASP A 305 9.75 -17.29 1.50
CA ASP A 305 9.43 -17.33 0.06
C ASP A 305 9.57 -15.94 -0.60
N SER A 306 9.15 -14.88 0.09
CA SER A 306 9.32 -13.49 -0.35
C SER A 306 10.80 -13.07 -0.40
N MET A 307 11.60 -13.52 0.57
CA MET A 307 13.05 -13.30 0.54
C MET A 307 13.74 -14.07 -0.58
N GLU A 308 13.32 -15.31 -0.86
CA GLU A 308 13.86 -16.12 -1.96
C GLU A 308 13.50 -15.51 -3.33
N LEU A 309 12.28 -15.00 -3.47
CA LEU A 309 11.84 -14.20 -4.63
C LEU A 309 12.67 -12.92 -4.78
N SER A 310 12.90 -12.17 -3.70
CA SER A 310 13.72 -10.95 -3.74
C SER A 310 15.17 -11.23 -4.18
N ARG A 311 15.74 -12.36 -3.73
CA ARG A 311 17.05 -12.85 -4.19
C ARG A 311 17.02 -13.27 -5.65
N SER A 312 15.96 -13.95 -6.10
CA SER A 312 15.77 -14.39 -7.49
C SER A 312 15.60 -13.21 -8.45
N VAL A 313 14.81 -12.19 -8.08
CA VAL A 313 14.65 -10.95 -8.84
C VAL A 313 15.97 -10.19 -8.92
N SER A 314 16.72 -10.11 -7.82
CA SER A 314 18.04 -9.46 -7.80
C SER A 314 19.07 -10.20 -8.64
N ALA A 315 19.05 -11.54 -8.64
CA ALA A 315 19.92 -12.37 -9.47
C ALA A 315 19.54 -12.29 -10.96
N SER A 316 18.25 -12.30 -11.28
CA SER A 316 17.72 -12.13 -12.64
C SER A 316 18.07 -10.76 -13.20
N PHE A 317 17.94 -9.70 -12.40
CA PHE A 317 18.34 -8.35 -12.80
C PHE A 317 19.87 -8.22 -12.94
N GLY A 318 20.65 -8.85 -12.06
CA GLY A 318 22.11 -8.90 -12.17
C GLY A 318 22.61 -9.64 -13.43
N ALA A 319 21.94 -10.74 -13.80
CA ALA A 319 22.25 -11.49 -15.03
C ALA A 319 21.77 -10.76 -16.30
N ALA A 320 20.60 -10.12 -16.25
CA ALA A 320 20.04 -9.29 -17.32
C ALA A 320 20.90 -8.04 -17.63
N MET A 321 21.66 -7.54 -16.65
CA MET A 321 22.62 -6.47 -16.87
C MET A 321 23.88 -6.91 -17.64
N SER A 322 24.18 -8.20 -17.70
CA SER A 322 25.36 -8.75 -18.38
C SER A 322 25.06 -9.32 -19.77
N ALA A 323 23.83 -9.72 -20.06
CA ALA A 323 23.41 -10.28 -21.34
C ALA A 323 22.10 -9.62 -21.76
N GLY A 324 22.08 -8.94 -22.90
CA GLY A 324 20.99 -8.07 -23.36
C GLY A 324 19.60 -8.70 -23.60
N ASP A 325 19.31 -9.88 -23.06
CA ASP A 325 18.02 -10.58 -23.12
C ASP A 325 17.35 -10.57 -21.74
N ALA A 326 16.93 -9.38 -21.31
CA ALA A 326 16.43 -9.11 -19.95
C ALA A 326 14.93 -9.42 -19.74
N THR A 327 14.15 -9.52 -20.82
CA THR A 327 12.69 -9.42 -20.74
C THR A 327 12.00 -10.70 -20.30
N HIS A 328 12.53 -11.86 -20.68
CA HIS A 328 11.90 -13.16 -20.38
C HIS A 328 12.12 -13.62 -18.93
N SER A 329 13.26 -13.29 -18.32
CA SER A 329 13.61 -13.75 -16.96
C SER A 329 12.89 -12.95 -15.86
N VAL A 330 12.69 -11.64 -16.07
CA VAL A 330 11.93 -10.79 -15.13
C VAL A 330 10.44 -11.13 -15.22
N SER A 331 9.92 -11.42 -16.41
CA SER A 331 8.52 -11.80 -16.60
C SER A 331 8.15 -13.08 -15.84
N SER A 332 9.03 -14.09 -15.81
CA SER A 332 8.76 -15.33 -15.08
C SER A 332 8.71 -15.11 -13.56
N CYS A 333 9.57 -14.23 -13.03
CA CYS A 333 9.57 -13.85 -11.61
C CYS A 333 8.29 -13.10 -11.20
N LEU A 334 7.75 -12.25 -12.08
CA LEU A 334 6.51 -11.51 -11.81
C LEU A 334 5.26 -12.41 -11.81
N THR A 335 5.21 -13.45 -12.65
CA THR A 335 4.17 -14.48 -12.57
C THR A 335 4.20 -15.23 -11.22
N SER A 336 5.38 -15.53 -10.69
CA SER A 336 5.50 -16.16 -9.38
C SER A 336 5.01 -15.24 -8.24
N MET A 337 5.15 -13.91 -8.37
CA MET A 337 4.52 -12.95 -7.42
C MET A 337 3.00 -13.01 -7.42
N SER A 338 2.37 -13.27 -8.58
CA SER A 338 0.92 -13.40 -8.66
C SER A 338 0.42 -14.64 -7.92
N GLU A 339 1.18 -15.73 -7.93
CA GLU A 339 0.87 -16.97 -7.22
C GLU A 339 0.99 -16.81 -5.69
N VAL A 340 2.01 -16.08 -5.21
CA VAL A 340 2.16 -15.76 -3.79
C VAL A 340 1.03 -14.87 -3.29
N ASN A 341 0.59 -13.90 -4.09
CA ASN A 341 -0.56 -13.04 -3.76
C ASN A 341 -1.89 -13.81 -3.70
N VAL A 342 -2.09 -14.78 -4.60
CA VAL A 342 -3.28 -15.66 -4.56
C VAL A 342 -3.29 -16.52 -3.29
N SER A 343 -2.12 -17.07 -2.91
CA SER A 343 -1.97 -17.86 -1.69
C SER A 343 -2.26 -17.05 -0.41
N LEU A 344 -1.87 -15.76 -0.38
CA LEU A 344 -2.13 -14.85 0.75
C LEU A 344 -3.59 -14.40 0.83
N LEU A 345 -4.26 -14.21 -0.32
CA LEU A 345 -5.69 -13.85 -0.40
C LEU A 345 -6.59 -15.01 0.03
N GLU A 346 -6.26 -16.24 -0.38
CA GLU A 346 -6.94 -17.47 0.03
C GLU A 346 -6.76 -17.73 1.55
N LEU A 347 -5.65 -17.26 2.13
CA LEU A 347 -5.34 -17.31 3.56
C LEU A 347 -6.07 -16.26 4.41
N LEU A 348 -6.31 -15.06 3.87
CA LEU A 348 -7.17 -14.06 4.51
C LEU A 348 -8.64 -14.51 4.48
N ALA A 349 -9.06 -15.18 3.41
CA ALA A 349 -10.38 -15.81 3.32
C ALA A 349 -10.53 -17.00 4.28
N ALA A 350 -9.47 -17.78 4.51
CA ALA A 350 -9.45 -18.85 5.51
C ALA A 350 -9.27 -18.35 6.97
N ALA A 351 -8.99 -17.07 7.18
CA ALA A 351 -8.90 -16.46 8.51
C ALA A 351 -10.26 -16.12 9.13
N ASP A 352 -11.35 -16.19 8.34
CA ASP A 352 -12.75 -16.07 8.77
C ASP A 352 -13.34 -17.41 9.26
N GLU A 353 -12.51 -18.38 9.64
CA GLU A 353 -12.96 -19.57 10.37
C GLU A 353 -13.35 -19.21 11.81
N GLU A 354 -14.49 -18.51 11.97
CA GLU A 354 -15.25 -18.38 13.23
C GLU A 354 -15.57 -19.74 13.88
N GLY A 355 -15.41 -20.84 13.13
CA GLY A 355 -15.60 -22.22 13.59
C GLY A 355 -14.72 -22.61 14.77
N ASP A 356 -13.45 -22.22 14.80
CA ASP A 356 -12.51 -22.67 15.83
C ASP A 356 -12.70 -21.92 17.17
N GLN A 357 -13.06 -20.64 17.10
CA GLN A 357 -13.45 -19.84 18.27
C GLN A 357 -14.81 -20.27 18.83
N THR A 358 -15.78 -20.58 17.96
CA THR A 358 -17.10 -21.06 18.39
C THR A 358 -17.01 -22.44 19.05
N GLN A 359 -16.14 -23.31 18.55
CA GLN A 359 -15.94 -24.66 19.09
C GLN A 359 -15.15 -24.63 20.42
N THR A 360 -14.18 -23.72 20.58
CA THR A 360 -13.50 -23.49 21.86
C THR A 360 -14.40 -22.84 22.89
N ILE A 361 -15.24 -21.87 22.51
CA ILE A 361 -16.25 -21.26 23.39
C ILE A 361 -17.29 -22.31 23.83
N ALA A 362 -17.75 -23.18 22.93
CA ALA A 362 -18.67 -24.27 23.27
C ALA A 362 -18.05 -25.27 24.26
N ARG A 363 -16.77 -25.59 24.09
CA ARG A 363 -16.03 -26.48 25.00
C ARG A 363 -15.82 -25.85 26.37
N LEU A 364 -15.42 -24.59 26.43
CA LEU A 364 -15.27 -23.84 27.69
C LEU A 364 -16.61 -23.69 28.43
N ARG A 365 -17.71 -23.47 27.70
CA ARG A 365 -19.06 -23.44 28.31
C ARG A 365 -19.46 -24.78 28.92
N ALA A 366 -19.15 -25.89 28.24
CA ALA A 366 -19.41 -27.24 28.77
C ALA A 366 -18.57 -27.54 30.01
N GLU A 367 -17.31 -27.12 30.04
CA GLU A 367 -16.40 -27.29 31.17
C GLU A 367 -16.81 -26.43 32.38
N VAL A 368 -17.25 -25.19 32.14
CA VAL A 368 -17.81 -24.32 33.19
C VAL A 368 -19.07 -24.92 33.80
N GLU A 369 -19.99 -25.48 33.00
CA GLU A 369 -21.19 -26.15 33.53
C GLU A 369 -20.85 -27.43 34.33
N ALA A 370 -19.87 -28.21 33.88
CA ALA A 370 -19.40 -29.38 34.63
C ALA A 370 -18.82 -28.98 36.00
N LEU A 371 -17.95 -27.96 36.04
CA LEU A 371 -17.40 -27.44 37.30
C LEU A 371 -18.47 -26.84 38.22
N LYS A 372 -19.51 -26.24 37.65
CA LYS A 372 -20.65 -25.70 38.40
C LYS A 372 -21.48 -26.81 39.06
N GLN A 373 -21.61 -27.95 38.38
CA GLN A 373 -22.26 -29.15 38.93
C GLN A 373 -21.40 -29.78 40.03
N GLU A 374 -20.09 -29.88 39.84
CA GLU A 374 -19.17 -30.37 40.87
C GLU A 374 -19.16 -29.46 42.12
N LEU A 375 -19.19 -28.15 41.95
CA LEU A 375 -19.32 -27.20 43.07
C LEU A 375 -20.64 -27.38 43.82
N LYS A 376 -21.78 -27.48 43.11
CA LYS A 376 -23.07 -27.76 43.76
C LYS A 376 -23.09 -29.10 44.49
N GLN A 377 -22.45 -30.11 43.93
CA GLN A 377 -22.32 -31.41 44.58
C GLN A 377 -21.47 -31.31 45.84
N ARG A 378 -20.31 -30.64 45.76
CA ARG A 378 -19.45 -30.38 46.93
C ARG A 378 -20.14 -29.53 47.98
N ASP A 379 -20.89 -28.50 47.62
CA ASP A 379 -21.64 -27.68 48.57
C ASP A 379 -22.76 -28.51 49.24
N GLY A 380 -23.40 -29.41 48.50
CA GLY A 380 -24.36 -30.38 49.04
C GLY A 380 -23.72 -31.37 50.02
N GLU A 381 -22.56 -31.93 49.67
CA GLU A 381 -21.78 -32.81 50.54
C GLU A 381 -21.26 -32.06 51.77
N MET A 382 -20.78 -30.83 51.60
CA MET A 382 -20.29 -30.00 52.69
C MET A 382 -21.41 -29.65 53.65
N ASN A 383 -22.61 -29.29 53.15
CA ASN A 383 -23.78 -29.06 53.98
C ASN A 383 -24.25 -30.34 54.72
N GLN A 384 -24.13 -31.52 54.11
CA GLN A 384 -24.38 -32.79 54.80
C GLN A 384 -23.34 -33.07 55.90
N VAL A 385 -22.06 -32.81 55.63
CA VAL A 385 -20.98 -32.94 56.62
C VAL A 385 -21.18 -31.95 57.76
N THR A 386 -21.51 -30.69 57.49
CA THR A 386 -21.83 -29.68 58.50
C THR A 386 -23.05 -30.11 59.33
N SER A 387 -24.08 -30.68 58.69
CA SER A 387 -25.25 -31.22 59.39
C SER A 387 -24.88 -32.42 60.28
N MET A 388 -24.08 -33.38 59.79
CA MET A 388 -23.61 -34.50 60.62
C MET A 388 -22.69 -34.05 61.75
N THR A 389 -21.86 -33.03 61.54
CA THR A 389 -21.00 -32.46 62.58
C THR A 389 -21.82 -31.75 63.65
N PHE A 390 -22.90 -31.05 63.25
CA PHE A 390 -23.85 -30.43 64.17
C PHE A 390 -24.64 -31.48 64.97
N TYR A 391 -25.11 -32.56 64.33
CA TYR A 391 -25.78 -33.66 65.02
C TYR A 391 -24.85 -34.43 65.98
N ASN A 392 -23.60 -34.66 65.59
CA ASN A 392 -22.60 -35.30 66.47
C ASN A 392 -22.20 -34.38 67.64
N SER A 393 -22.10 -33.07 67.42
CA SER A 393 -21.85 -32.10 68.49
C SER A 393 -23.04 -31.98 69.45
N GLN A 394 -24.27 -32.14 68.96
CA GLN A 394 -25.48 -32.20 69.79
C GLN A 394 -25.52 -33.49 70.63
N MET A 395 -25.06 -34.62 70.10
CA MET A 395 -24.95 -35.88 70.86
C MET A 395 -23.85 -35.84 71.93
N ASP A 396 -22.70 -35.20 71.67
CA ASP A 396 -21.62 -35.04 72.66
C ASP A 396 -22.01 -34.08 73.81
N SER A 397 -22.92 -33.13 73.55
CA SER A 397 -23.45 -32.23 74.59
C SER A 397 -24.48 -32.90 75.53
N THR A 398 -24.90 -34.14 75.26
CA THR A 398 -25.83 -34.89 76.14
C THR A 398 -25.16 -35.62 77.30
N ALA A 399 -23.82 -35.55 77.43
CA ALA A 399 -23.09 -36.09 78.58
C ALA A 399 -22.75 -35.05 79.67
N GLY A 400 -23.17 -33.78 79.52
CA GLY A 400 -22.73 -32.68 80.40
C GLY A 400 -23.83 -31.71 80.83
N SER A 401 -24.53 -32.05 81.91
CA SER A 401 -25.05 -31.14 82.95
C SER A 401 -25.88 -29.88 82.58
N LYS A 402 -27.18 -29.98 82.92
CA LYS A 402 -27.98 -29.07 83.80
C LYS A 402 -27.95 -27.54 83.61
N LEU A 403 -29.16 -27.03 83.36
CA LEU A 403 -29.84 -25.80 83.89
C LEU A 403 -29.78 -24.49 83.05
N PRO A 404 -30.83 -23.63 83.15
CA PRO A 404 -31.57 -23.21 81.96
C PRO A 404 -31.71 -21.69 81.79
N GLY A 405 -32.20 -21.32 80.60
CA GLY A 405 -33.05 -20.14 80.43
C GLY A 405 -32.47 -19.09 79.49
N VAL A 406 -33.11 -18.91 78.34
CA VAL A 406 -33.89 -17.72 77.97
C VAL A 406 -34.24 -17.81 76.49
N SER A 407 -35.53 -17.67 76.22
CA SER A 407 -36.21 -17.62 74.94
C SER A 407 -35.73 -16.49 74.03
N GLY A 408 -35.58 -16.77 72.74
CA GLY A 408 -35.39 -15.76 71.69
C GLY A 408 -35.83 -16.28 70.33
N SER A 409 -37.09 -16.03 70.00
CA SER A 409 -37.66 -16.17 68.66
C SER A 409 -37.05 -15.14 67.70
N PHE A 410 -36.56 -15.53 66.52
CA PHE A 410 -36.46 -14.59 65.41
C PHE A 410 -36.77 -15.24 64.06
N LYS A 411 -37.53 -14.47 63.29
CA LYS A 411 -38.24 -14.86 62.07
C LYS A 411 -37.32 -14.86 60.86
N GLN A 412 -37.65 -15.79 59.98
CA GLN A 412 -37.25 -15.90 58.59
C GLN A 412 -37.93 -14.80 57.77
N THR A 413 -37.14 -14.04 57.01
CA THR A 413 -37.63 -13.30 55.83
C THR A 413 -36.58 -13.43 54.74
N ASP A 414 -36.93 -14.27 53.76
CA ASP A 414 -36.42 -14.20 52.41
C ASP A 414 -36.77 -12.82 51.83
N ASP A 415 -35.82 -12.18 51.14
CA ASP A 415 -36.22 -11.33 50.03
C ASP A 415 -35.15 -11.32 48.94
N ALA A 416 -35.57 -11.86 47.80
CA ALA A 416 -34.84 -11.83 46.55
C ALA A 416 -35.35 -10.63 45.75
N THR A 417 -34.46 -9.72 45.35
CA THR A 417 -34.78 -8.75 44.30
C THR A 417 -33.68 -8.69 43.25
N LEU A 418 -34.00 -9.41 42.18
CA LEU A 418 -33.61 -9.21 40.79
C LEU A 418 -33.74 -7.73 40.40
N VAL A 419 -32.70 -7.11 39.86
CA VAL A 419 -32.84 -5.91 39.00
C VAL A 419 -31.90 -6.05 37.80
N LYS A 420 -32.47 -5.71 36.65
CA LYS A 420 -31.95 -5.75 35.28
C LYS A 420 -30.75 -4.86 35.04
#